data_AF-A0A7K4NLX7-F1
#
_entry.id   AF-A0A7K4NLX7-F1
#
_cell.length_a   1.000
_cell.length_b   1.000
_cell.length_c   1.000
_cell.angle_alpha   90.00
_cell.angle_beta   90.00
_cell.angle_gamma   90.00
#
_symmetry.space_group_name_H-M   'P 1'
#
loop_
_entity.id
_entity.type
_entity.pdbx_description
1 polymer ?
#
loop_
_entity_poly.entity_id
_entity_poly.type
_entity_poly.pdbx_seq_one_letter_code
_entity_poly.pdbx_strand_id
1 'polypeptide(L)'
;MVGRDNAHIPKESWPSFTWYLMEFAIVLAIANLIAFQTIPVVDEMIGEKNILLCEQVSWLSKCAPSEEKMSDTGLLNWIYWSMVGGVFIGWYLLIRGIVLKKPILGNR
;
A
#
# COMPACT_ATOMS: atom_id res chain seq x y z
N MET A 1 -49.10 10.69 -33.27
CA MET A 1 -47.88 10.69 -34.08
C MET A 1 -46.95 9.67 -33.46
N VAL A 2 -46.65 8.57 -34.15
CA VAL A 2 -45.72 7.54 -33.64
C VAL A 2 -44.31 8.10 -33.82
N GLY A 3 -43.68 8.51 -32.72
CA GLY A 3 -42.25 8.80 -32.71
C GLY A 3 -41.52 7.50 -33.00
N ARG A 4 -40.72 7.48 -34.08
CA ARG A 4 -39.79 6.38 -34.27
C ARG A 4 -38.66 6.58 -33.25
N ASP A 5 -38.50 5.61 -32.38
CA ASP A 5 -37.34 5.51 -31.49
C ASP A 5 -36.18 4.91 -32.30
N ASN A 6 -35.55 5.71 -33.14
CA ASN A 6 -34.37 5.31 -33.93
C ASN A 6 -33.07 5.99 -33.46
N ALA A 7 -33.08 6.56 -32.26
CA ALA A 7 -31.85 6.90 -31.55
C ALA A 7 -31.35 5.67 -30.80
N HIS A 8 -30.48 4.88 -31.44
CA HIS A 8 -29.65 3.89 -30.75
C HIS A 8 -28.68 4.65 -29.84
N ILE A 9 -29.09 4.91 -28.60
CA ILE A 9 -28.18 5.37 -27.55
C ILE A 9 -27.34 4.15 -27.19
N PRO A 10 -26.02 4.15 -27.52
CA PRO A 10 -25.18 3.01 -27.20
C PRO A 10 -25.18 2.83 -25.69
N LYS A 11 -25.75 1.72 -25.22
CA LYS A 11 -25.72 1.27 -23.82
C LYS A 11 -24.36 0.73 -23.41
N GLU A 12 -23.29 1.10 -24.10
CA GLU A 12 -21.94 0.85 -23.58
C GLU A 12 -21.65 1.87 -22.47
N SER A 13 -22.25 1.59 -21.31
CA SER A 13 -21.66 1.95 -20.04
C SER A 13 -20.22 1.46 -20.06
N TRP A 14 -19.27 2.35 -19.74
CA TRP A 14 -17.84 2.05 -19.61
C TRP A 14 -17.56 0.62 -19.10
N PRO A 15 -16.52 -0.06 -19.60
CA PRO A 15 -16.19 -1.39 -19.13
C PRO A 15 -16.08 -1.38 -17.60
N SER A 16 -16.79 -2.30 -16.95
CA SER A 16 -16.91 -2.34 -15.49
C SER A 16 -15.54 -2.45 -14.80
N PHE A 17 -14.54 -3.00 -15.49
CA PHE A 17 -13.14 -3.02 -15.09
C PHE A 17 -12.55 -1.63 -14.83
N THR A 18 -12.92 -0.62 -15.61
CA THR A 18 -12.35 0.73 -15.47
C THR A 18 -12.70 1.38 -14.15
N TRP A 19 -13.88 1.08 -13.59
CA TRP A 19 -14.24 1.53 -12.24
C TRP A 19 -13.34 0.92 -11.17
N TYR A 20 -13.02 -0.39 -11.28
CA TYR A 20 -12.07 -1.04 -10.37
C TYR A 20 -10.64 -0.50 -10.52
N LEU A 21 -10.25 -0.12 -11.73
CA LEU A 21 -8.94 0.46 -12.01
C LEU A 21 -8.82 1.88 -11.40
N MET A 22 -9.85 2.70 -11.55
CA MET A 22 -9.91 4.03 -10.91
C MET A 22 -9.91 3.92 -9.38
N GLU A 23 -10.68 3.00 -8.81
CA GLU A 23 -10.68 2.73 -7.37
C GLU A 23 -9.29 2.29 -6.88
N PHE A 24 -8.65 1.36 -7.59
CA PHE A 24 -7.29 0.91 -7.28
C PHE A 24 -6.29 2.08 -7.30
N ALA A 25 -6.35 2.96 -8.30
CA ALA A 25 -5.45 4.10 -8.40
C ALA A 25 -5.61 5.09 -7.24
N ILE A 26 -6.85 5.35 -6.81
CA ILE A 26 -7.14 6.22 -5.68
C ILE A 26 -6.63 5.60 -4.37
N VAL A 27 -6.91 4.31 -4.13
CA VAL A 27 -6.44 3.59 -2.94
C VAL A 27 -4.93 3.51 -2.91
N LEU A 28 -4.29 3.27 -4.06
CA LEU A 28 -2.84 3.27 -4.19
C LEU A 28 -2.26 4.64 -3.81
N ALA A 29 -2.83 5.73 -4.32
CA ALA A 29 -2.37 7.08 -3.98
C ALA A 29 -2.47 7.36 -2.46
N ILE A 30 -3.61 7.02 -1.84
CA ILE A 30 -3.82 7.18 -0.39
C ILE A 30 -2.84 6.31 0.40
N ALA A 31 -2.63 5.05 -0.01
CA ALA A 31 -1.72 4.13 0.67
C ALA A 31 -0.26 4.63 0.63
N ASN A 32 0.19 5.15 -0.52
CA ASN A 32 1.53 5.73 -0.63
C ASN A 32 1.66 7.00 0.23
N LEU A 33 0.64 7.86 0.28
CA LEU A 33 0.66 9.05 1.15
C LEU A 33 0.80 8.69 2.63
N ILE A 34 0.04 7.69 3.09
CA ILE A 34 0.13 7.19 4.47
C ILE A 34 1.53 6.62 4.72
N ALA A 35 2.04 5.78 3.81
CA ALA A 35 3.37 5.19 3.94
C ALA A 35 4.47 6.25 4.00
N PHE A 36 4.42 7.30 3.17
CA PHE A 36 5.41 8.39 3.22
C PHE A 36 5.40 9.15 4.53
N GLN A 37 4.24 9.28 5.19
CA GLN A 37 4.14 9.95 6.48
C GLN A 37 4.61 9.07 7.64
N THR A 38 4.44 7.75 7.55
CA THR A 38 4.78 6.81 8.63
C THR A 38 6.22 6.33 8.58
N ILE A 39 6.85 6.24 7.41
CA ILE A 39 8.24 5.78 7.26
C ILE A 39 9.25 6.47 8.19
N PRO A 40 9.30 7.81 8.35
CA PRO A 40 10.28 8.44 9.24
C PRO A 40 10.07 8.03 10.70
N VAL A 41 8.82 7.94 11.16
CA VAL A 41 8.47 7.48 12.51
C VAL A 41 8.88 6.02 12.72
N VAL A 42 8.75 5.20 11.67
CA VAL A 42 9.10 3.78 11.74
C VAL A 42 10.61 3.55 11.70
N ASP A 43 11.37 4.37 10.96
CA ASP A 43 12.84 4.33 10.94
C ASP A 43 13.41 4.67 12.33
N GLU A 44 12.82 5.66 13.03
CA GLU A 44 13.20 6.00 14.41
C GLU A 44 12.90 4.88 15.41
N MET A 45 11.81 4.12 15.24
CA MET A 45 11.44 3.06 16.19
C MET A 45 12.08 1.69 15.89
N ILE A 46 12.32 1.36 14.62
CA ILE A 46 12.66 0.00 14.16
C ILE A 46 13.97 -0.03 13.36
N GLY A 47 14.33 1.07 12.70
CA GLY A 47 15.54 1.17 11.88
C GLY A 47 16.83 1.20 12.70
N GLU A 48 16.75 1.51 13.99
CA GLU A 48 17.90 1.59 14.88
C GLU A 48 18.36 0.20 15.34
N LYS A 49 19.17 -0.44 14.51
CA LYS A 49 19.93 -1.64 14.94
C LYS A 49 21.26 -1.18 15.53
N ASN A 50 21.45 -1.42 16.83
CA ASN A 50 22.78 -1.34 17.46
C ASN A 50 23.66 -2.44 16.86
N ILE A 51 24.46 -2.10 15.87
CA ILE A 51 25.44 -3.03 15.30
C ILE A 51 26.55 -3.21 16.35
N LEU A 52 26.83 -4.46 16.71
CA LEU A 52 28.05 -4.76 17.47
C LEU A 52 29.19 -4.89 16.45
N LEU A 53 30.05 -3.87 16.41
CA LEU A 53 31.33 -4.00 15.72
C LEU A 53 32.23 -4.85 16.62
N CYS A 54 32.45 -6.09 16.19
CA CYS A 54 33.41 -6.98 16.82
C CYS A 54 34.71 -6.94 16.03
N GLU A 55 35.76 -6.39 16.62
CA GLU A 55 37.10 -6.45 16.05
C GLU A 55 37.84 -7.68 16.60
N GLN A 56 38.42 -8.45 15.70
CA GLN A 56 39.21 -9.64 16.02
C GLN A 56 40.65 -9.24 16.33
N VAL A 57 40.94 -8.92 17.59
CA VAL A 57 42.31 -8.84 18.11
C VAL A 57 42.73 -10.20 18.64
N SER A 58 43.37 -11.00 17.79
CA SER A 58 43.87 -12.35 18.10
C SER A 58 42.75 -13.36 18.46
N TRP A 59 42.81 -14.00 19.63
CA TRP A 59 41.82 -14.99 20.11
C TRP A 59 40.66 -14.38 20.91
N LEU A 60 40.66 -13.07 21.14
CA LEU A 60 39.62 -12.38 21.91
C LEU A 60 38.84 -11.46 20.96
N SER A 61 37.56 -11.76 20.75
CA SER A 61 36.63 -10.84 20.09
C SER A 61 36.19 -9.78 21.09
N LYS A 62 36.67 -8.54 20.92
CA LYS A 62 36.14 -7.39 21.64
C LYS A 62 34.99 -6.82 20.83
N CYS A 63 33.79 -6.84 21.40
CA CYS A 63 32.62 -6.23 20.78
C CYS A 63 32.29 -4.94 21.54
N ALA A 64 32.23 -3.83 20.81
CA ALA A 64 31.71 -2.57 21.32
C ALA A 64 30.40 -2.26 20.59
N PRO A 65 29.41 -1.64 21.27
CA PRO A 65 28.27 -1.07 20.56
C PRO A 65 28.79 0.02 19.61
N SER A 66 28.57 -0.13 18.32
CA SER A 66 28.92 0.92 17.36
C SER A 66 27.90 2.05 17.46
N GLU A 67 28.35 3.29 17.57
CA GLU A 67 27.47 4.47 17.61
C GLU A 67 26.94 4.89 16.22
N GLU A 68 27.26 4.15 15.16
CA GLU A 68 26.80 4.44 13.81
C GLU A 68 25.37 3.93 13.57
N LYS A 69 24.43 4.86 13.42
CA LYS A 69 23.05 4.60 13.02
C LYS A 69 22.99 4.21 11.55
N MET A 70 23.11 2.92 11.24
CA MET A 70 22.94 2.44 9.87
C MET A 70 21.45 2.12 9.61
N SER A 71 20.76 2.99 8.88
CA SER A 71 19.40 2.72 8.39
C SER A 71 19.44 1.54 7.40
N ASP A 72 18.84 0.42 7.80
CA ASP A 72 18.73 -0.79 6.97
C ASP A 72 17.69 -0.55 5.87
N THR A 73 18.14 0.04 4.76
CA THR A 73 17.31 0.36 3.58
C THR A 73 16.53 -0.84 3.04
N GLY A 74 17.07 -2.06 3.19
CA GLY A 74 16.38 -3.29 2.78
C GLY A 74 15.17 -3.60 3.64
N LEU A 75 15.32 -3.52 4.97
CA LEU A 75 14.22 -3.68 5.92
C LEU A 75 13.17 -2.57 5.76
N LEU A 76 13.60 -1.33 5.58
CA LEU A 76 12.71 -0.18 5.45
C LEU A 76 11.83 -0.28 4.18
N ASN A 77 12.40 -0.77 3.07
CA ASN A 77 11.65 -1.03 1.84
C ASN A 77 10.60 -2.15 2.03
N TRP A 78 10.93 -3.23 2.75
CA TRP A 78 9.96 -4.27 3.07
C TRP A 78 8.81 -3.76 3.94
N ILE A 79 9.14 -2.95 4.93
CA ILE A 79 8.17 -2.30 5.82
C ILE A 79 7.25 -1.36 5.03
N TYR A 80 7.79 -0.59 4.09
CA TYR A 80 7.02 0.26 3.19
C TYR A 80 5.95 -0.54 2.42
N TRP A 81 6.38 -1.61 1.74
CA TRP A 81 5.44 -2.44 0.97
C TRP A 81 4.44 -3.18 1.86
N SER A 82 4.83 -3.55 3.08
CA SER A 82 3.91 -4.12 4.07
C SER A 82 2.81 -3.14 4.47
N MET A 83 3.15 -1.87 4.71
CA MET A 83 2.15 -0.84 5.01
C MET A 83 1.20 -0.60 3.84
N VAL A 84 1.73 -0.47 2.62
CA VAL A 84 0.92 -0.33 1.40
C VAL A 84 -0.03 -1.54 1.28
N GLY A 85 0.50 -2.76 1.38
CA GLY A 85 -0.30 -4.00 1.33
C GLY A 85 -1.37 -4.09 2.42
N GLY A 86 -1.08 -3.64 3.64
CA GLY A 86 -2.04 -3.60 4.75
C GLY A 86 -3.24 -2.69 4.45
N VAL A 87 -3.00 -1.52 3.85
CA VAL A 87 -4.08 -0.60 3.44
C VAL A 87 -4.95 -1.25 2.36
N PHE A 88 -4.35 -1.95 1.39
CA PHE A 88 -5.09 -2.70 0.37
C PHE A 88 -5.99 -3.78 0.99
N ILE A 89 -5.43 -4.58 1.91
CA ILE A 89 -6.19 -5.63 2.59
C ILE A 89 -7.36 -5.02 3.37
N GLY A 90 -7.12 -3.93 4.11
CA GLY A 90 -8.17 -3.21 4.82
C GLY A 90 -9.26 -2.68 3.89
N TRP A 91 -8.89 -2.05 2.77
CA TRP A 91 -9.85 -1.50 1.81
C TRP A 91 -10.70 -2.58 1.15
N TYR A 92 -10.06 -3.59 0.55
CA TYR A 92 -10.76 -4.59 -0.26
C TYR A 92 -11.50 -5.63 0.59
N LEU A 93 -11.06 -5.92 1.82
CA LEU A 93 -11.79 -6.84 2.71
C LEU A 93 -12.85 -6.14 3.56
N LEU A 94 -12.57 -4.96 4.12
CA LEU A 94 -13.49 -4.28 5.02
C LEU A 94 -14.44 -3.36 4.26
N ILE A 95 -13.92 -2.38 3.51
CA ILE A 95 -14.76 -1.35 2.89
C ILE A 95 -15.52 -1.94 1.71
N ARG A 96 -14.84 -2.63 0.79
CA ARG A 96 -15.52 -3.24 -0.35
C ARG A 96 -16.44 -4.40 0.06
N GLY A 97 -16.02 -5.24 1.00
CA GLY A 97 -16.80 -6.37 1.49
C GLY A 97 -18.05 -5.97 2.30
N ILE A 98 -17.98 -4.89 3.09
CA ILE A 98 -19.05 -4.48 4.01
C ILE A 98 -19.91 -3.35 3.41
N VAL A 99 -19.31 -2.34 2.77
CA VAL A 99 -19.99 -1.12 2.29
C VAL A 99 -20.54 -1.28 0.87
N LEU A 100 -19.83 -1.97 -0.02
CA LEU A 100 -20.19 -2.12 -1.44
C LEU A 100 -20.95 -3.42 -1.75
N LYS A 101 -21.76 -3.95 -0.81
CA LYS A 101 -22.78 -4.98 -1.12
C LYS A 101 -23.83 -4.51 -2.15
N LYS A 102 -23.79 -3.24 -2.59
CA LYS A 102 -24.66 -2.76 -3.66
C LYS A 102 -24.10 -3.20 -5.02
N PRO A 103 -24.89 -3.90 -5.85
CA PRO A 103 -24.46 -4.29 -7.18
C PRO A 103 -24.30 -3.02 -8.02
N ILE A 104 -23.04 -2.59 -8.21
CA ILE A 104 -22.70 -1.42 -9.03
C ILE A 104 -23.00 -1.60 -10.53
N LEU A 105 -23.61 -2.71 -10.94
CA LEU A 105 -24.26 -2.91 -12.25
C LEU A 105 -25.55 -3.73 -12.14
N GLY A 106 -26.47 -3.30 -11.27
CA GLY A 106 -27.87 -3.73 -11.36
C GLY A 106 -28.61 -3.04 -12.50
N ASN A 107 -28.25 -3.31 -13.77
CA ASN A 107 -29.19 -3.11 -14.87
C ASN A 107 -30.01 -4.41 -15.02
N ARG A 108 -31.01 -4.56 -14.14
CA ARG A 108 -32.20 -5.33 -14.51
C ARG A 108 -33.12 -4.43 -15.30
#